data_AF-A0A396J6H7-F1
#
_entry.id   AF-A0A396J6H7-F1
#
_cell.length_a   1.000
_cell.length_b   1.000
_cell.length_c   1.000
_cell.angle_alpha   90.00
_cell.angle_beta   90.00
_cell.angle_gamma   90.00
#
_symmetry.space_group_name_H-M   'P 1'
#
loop_
_entity.id
_entity.type
_entity.pdbx_description
1 polymer ?
#
loop_
_entity_poly.entity_id
_entity_poly.type
_entity_poly.pdbx_seq_one_letter_code
_entity_poly.pdbx_strand_id
1 'polypeptide(L)'
;MQMKCVCKSWNTLISEPFFVKMHLKEYNTVKMHLNYQVMKRSARNPNLALPIRKRQKYTTPWFCGVVPIPYQYLIYSRINQSPLLGYHPRSGFLIGSYNGLLHFREPQSTRLYPNGVKIRKTYFRISNPATRKFTFGYDDSTDTHKVVAFRPGGLEVKVFNLGDNIRRDIQSLPVIPYFEINEGVYFSGSIHWLALYNYSHSLYEWAGITIDQFAIIISLNLSTETYNKLLLPRGFNEVTREVPILRVLNNHLCFSHEFKGTHLIIWQMTKYGVEESWNQLLKISHQNLPSIHPHPYWVPLYFSETCDYILIFANKLEDQAILYIWRNNAVERTKIKLKKSMWLYARDYVESLVWYR
;
A
#
# COMPACT_ATOMS: atom_id res chain seq x y z
N MET A 1 -28.98 -6.60 -3.03
CA MET A 1 -28.93 -8.01 -3.47
C MET A 1 -27.51 -8.55 -3.45
N GLN A 2 -27.04 -8.87 -2.25
CA GLN A 2 -26.59 -10.22 -1.89
C GLN A 2 -26.31 -11.17 -3.07
N MET A 3 -25.05 -11.42 -3.42
CA MET A 3 -24.68 -12.77 -3.83
C MET A 3 -24.26 -13.51 -2.55
N LYS A 4 -25.27 -13.93 -1.80
CA LYS A 4 -25.11 -14.90 -0.73
C LYS A 4 -25.66 -16.22 -1.26
N CYS A 5 -24.94 -16.87 -2.18
CA CYS A 5 -25.22 -18.26 -2.55
C CYS A 5 -24.66 -19.19 -1.46
N VAL A 6 -24.96 -18.88 -0.21
CA VAL A 6 -24.62 -19.67 0.97
C VAL A 6 -25.89 -19.79 1.81
N CYS A 7 -26.06 -20.90 2.50
CA CYS A 7 -27.27 -21.11 3.30
C CYS A 7 -27.38 -20.06 4.42
N LYS A 8 -28.60 -19.88 4.96
CA LYS A 8 -28.88 -18.86 5.99
C LYS A 8 -27.92 -18.96 7.19
N SER A 9 -27.62 -20.17 7.65
CA SER A 9 -26.69 -20.39 8.77
C SER A 9 -25.27 -19.91 8.46
N TRP A 10 -24.75 -20.24 7.27
CA TRP A 10 -23.44 -19.76 6.82
C TRP A 10 -23.41 -18.25 6.66
N ASN A 11 -24.48 -17.68 6.09
CA ASN A 11 -24.65 -16.24 5.97
C ASN A 11 -24.61 -15.53 7.35
N THR A 12 -25.33 -16.06 8.33
CA THR A 12 -25.32 -15.54 9.71
C THR A 12 -23.93 -15.60 10.30
N LEU A 13 -23.24 -16.75 10.18
CA LEU A 13 -21.88 -16.95 10.69
C LEU A 13 -20.88 -15.97 10.07
N ILE A 14 -20.83 -15.84 8.74
CA ILE A 14 -19.86 -14.94 8.06
C ILE A 14 -20.19 -13.45 8.21
N SER A 15 -21.38 -13.12 8.74
CA SER A 15 -21.79 -11.75 9.04
C SER A 15 -21.68 -11.43 10.54
N GLU A 16 -21.29 -12.39 11.37
CA GLU A 16 -21.23 -12.26 12.82
C GLU A 16 -19.90 -11.57 13.23
N PRO A 17 -19.92 -10.44 13.96
CA PRO A 17 -18.73 -9.62 14.23
C PRO A 17 -17.57 -10.36 14.89
N PHE A 18 -17.84 -11.31 15.79
CA PHE A 18 -16.78 -12.10 16.41
C PHE A 18 -16.10 -13.04 15.38
N PHE A 19 -16.87 -13.74 14.54
CA PHE A 19 -16.34 -14.56 13.44
C PHE A 19 -15.54 -13.72 12.43
N VAL A 20 -16.03 -12.54 12.08
CA VAL A 20 -15.31 -11.56 11.24
C VAL A 20 -13.95 -11.22 11.83
N LYS A 21 -13.94 -10.79 13.10
CA LYS A 21 -12.72 -10.37 13.79
C LYS A 21 -11.76 -11.52 13.99
N MET A 22 -12.26 -12.69 14.38
CA MET A 22 -11.47 -13.89 14.55
C MET A 22 -10.80 -14.28 13.24
N HIS A 23 -11.53 -14.34 12.13
CA HIS A 23 -10.97 -14.72 10.82
C HIS A 23 -9.93 -13.71 10.30
N LEU A 24 -10.14 -12.41 10.54
CA LEU A 24 -9.18 -11.36 10.17
C LEU A 24 -7.97 -11.30 11.11
N LYS A 25 -8.17 -11.54 12.42
CA LYS A 25 -7.07 -11.62 13.39
C LYS A 25 -6.24 -12.87 13.18
N GLU A 26 -6.85 -14.04 12.95
CA GLU A 26 -6.11 -15.27 12.63
C GLU A 26 -5.21 -15.09 11.39
N TYR A 27 -5.65 -14.34 10.37
CA TYR A 27 -4.78 -13.97 9.25
C TYR A 27 -3.51 -13.22 9.71
N ASN A 28 -3.63 -12.30 10.68
CA ASN A 28 -2.51 -11.54 11.23
C ASN A 28 -1.70 -12.31 12.30
N THR A 29 -2.32 -13.25 13.03
CA THR A 29 -1.74 -13.92 14.21
C THR A 29 -1.16 -15.32 13.90
N VAL A 30 -1.65 -16.04 12.89
CA VAL A 30 -1.28 -17.45 12.62
C VAL A 30 0.15 -17.63 12.05
N LYS A 31 0.95 -16.55 11.98
CA LYS A 31 2.40 -16.69 11.76
C LYS A 31 3.13 -17.38 12.92
N MET A 32 2.59 -17.38 14.15
CA MET A 32 3.37 -17.88 15.28
C MET A 32 3.34 -19.40 15.45
N HIS A 33 2.27 -20.11 15.12
CA HIS A 33 2.23 -21.57 15.27
C HIS A 33 1.39 -22.19 14.15
N LEU A 34 2.02 -22.92 13.22
CA LEU A 34 1.52 -24.21 12.69
C LEU A 34 2.42 -24.79 11.59
N ASN A 35 2.70 -26.09 11.75
CA ASN A 35 3.50 -26.93 10.89
C ASN A 35 3.00 -27.01 9.43
N TYR A 36 3.98 -27.24 8.57
CA TYR A 36 4.03 -27.20 7.10
C TYR A 36 3.01 -28.04 6.29
N GLN A 37 1.98 -28.68 6.88
CA GLN A 37 1.20 -29.70 6.15
C GLN A 37 -0.30 -29.48 5.96
N VAL A 38 -0.91 -28.38 6.44
CA VAL A 38 -2.35 -28.13 6.20
C VAL A 38 -2.63 -26.69 5.79
N MET A 39 -2.19 -26.29 4.59
CA MET A 39 -2.70 -25.08 3.93
C MET A 39 -4.11 -25.32 3.37
N LYS A 40 -5.15 -25.06 4.18
CA LYS A 40 -6.51 -24.90 3.65
C LYS A 40 -6.57 -23.66 2.75
N ARG A 41 -6.99 -23.89 1.50
CA ARG A 41 -6.81 -23.09 0.27
C ARG A 41 -7.62 -21.78 0.14
N SER A 42 -8.35 -21.30 1.14
CA SER A 42 -9.28 -20.16 0.92
C SER A 42 -8.95 -18.85 1.64
N ALA A 43 -8.10 -18.84 2.67
CA ALA A 43 -7.81 -17.64 3.47
C ALA A 43 -6.32 -17.24 3.48
N ARG A 44 -5.48 -17.94 2.71
CA ARG A 44 -4.01 -17.89 2.83
C ARG A 44 -3.28 -17.30 1.62
N ASN A 45 -3.99 -16.63 0.70
CA ASN A 45 -3.36 -16.03 -0.46
C ASN A 45 -3.51 -14.50 -0.42
N PRO A 46 -2.58 -13.73 0.18
CA PRO A 46 -2.44 -12.33 -0.17
C PRO A 46 -2.40 -12.14 -1.70
N ASN A 47 -2.95 -11.04 -2.17
CA ASN A 47 -2.90 -10.61 -3.55
C ASN A 47 -2.23 -9.24 -3.58
N LEU A 48 -1.56 -8.90 -4.67
CA LEU A 48 -1.23 -7.52 -4.97
C LEU A 48 -2.36 -6.93 -5.80
N ALA A 49 -3.03 -5.92 -5.26
CA ALA A 49 -3.97 -5.09 -6.02
C ALA A 49 -3.16 -4.16 -6.93
N LEU A 50 -3.05 -4.52 -8.21
CA LEU A 50 -2.25 -3.79 -9.20
C LEU A 50 -3.14 -2.84 -10.03
N PRO A 51 -2.90 -1.51 -9.97
CA PRO A 51 -3.59 -0.57 -10.83
C PRO A 51 -3.10 -0.66 -12.28
N ILE A 52 -4.01 -0.52 -13.25
CA ILE A 52 -3.71 -0.54 -14.70
C ILE A 52 -4.30 0.69 -15.38
N ARG A 53 -3.51 1.41 -16.17
CA ARG A 53 -4.00 2.56 -16.96
C ARG A 53 -4.80 2.11 -18.17
N LYS A 54 -6.02 2.62 -18.34
CA LYS A 54 -6.76 2.56 -19.62
C LYS A 54 -6.53 3.82 -20.46
N ARG A 55 -6.41 3.64 -21.79
CA ARG A 55 -6.32 4.73 -22.77
C ARG A 55 -7.73 5.07 -23.23
N GLN A 56 -8.16 6.33 -23.11
CA GLN A 56 -9.33 6.84 -23.83
C GLN A 56 -8.90 7.99 -24.75
N LYS A 57 -9.67 8.20 -25.84
CA LYS A 57 -9.31 9.03 -27.01
C LYS A 57 -9.29 10.55 -26.78
N TYR A 58 -9.66 11.06 -25.61
CA TYR A 58 -9.73 12.50 -25.37
C TYR A 58 -9.07 12.92 -24.06
N THR A 59 -8.54 14.13 -24.09
CA THR A 59 -7.66 14.81 -23.15
C THR A 59 -8.11 14.71 -21.70
N THR A 60 -7.62 13.70 -20.98
CA THR A 60 -7.15 13.71 -19.58
C THR A 60 -6.78 12.26 -19.20
N PRO A 61 -5.62 12.00 -18.55
CA PRO A 61 -5.43 10.74 -17.84
C PRO A 61 -6.44 10.76 -16.68
N TRP A 62 -7.16 9.70 -16.30
CA TRP A 62 -6.77 8.68 -15.31
C TRP A 62 -7.95 7.70 -15.16
N PHE A 63 -7.84 6.48 -15.68
CA PHE A 63 -8.78 5.41 -15.37
C PHE A 63 -7.98 4.19 -14.90
N CYS A 64 -7.99 3.89 -13.59
CA CYS A 64 -7.33 2.69 -13.06
C CYS A 64 -8.34 1.54 -12.92
N GLY A 65 -8.18 0.51 -13.75
CA GLY A 65 -8.64 -0.83 -13.35
C GLY A 65 -7.74 -1.37 -12.25
N VAL A 66 -8.23 -2.31 -11.43
CA VAL A 66 -7.37 -3.03 -10.48
C VAL A 66 -7.46 -4.52 -10.73
N VAL A 67 -6.30 -5.15 -10.85
CA VAL A 67 -6.16 -6.60 -10.97
C VAL A 67 -5.57 -7.11 -9.66
N PRO A 68 -6.30 -7.92 -8.87
CA PRO A 68 -5.70 -8.66 -7.78
C PRO A 68 -4.84 -9.79 -8.36
N ILE A 69 -3.55 -9.84 -7.99
CA ILE A 69 -2.61 -10.86 -8.44
C ILE A 69 -2.09 -11.61 -7.22
N PRO A 70 -2.41 -12.91 -7.04
CA PRO A 70 -1.79 -13.72 -6.00
C PRO A 70 -0.26 -13.69 -6.09
N TYR A 71 0.45 -13.45 -4.99
CA TYR A 71 1.93 -13.49 -4.98
C TYR A 71 2.45 -14.85 -5.46
N GLN A 72 1.75 -15.94 -5.15
CA GLN A 72 2.09 -17.28 -5.63
C GLN A 72 2.14 -17.37 -7.16
N TYR A 73 1.33 -16.57 -7.87
CA TYR A 73 1.37 -16.53 -9.33
C TYR A 73 2.59 -15.78 -9.85
N LEU A 74 3.04 -14.76 -9.11
CA LEU A 74 4.29 -14.07 -9.41
C LEU A 74 5.48 -15.00 -9.18
N ILE A 75 5.51 -15.69 -8.02
CA ILE A 75 6.63 -16.56 -7.59
C ILE A 75 6.72 -17.82 -8.45
N TYR A 76 5.64 -18.63 -8.52
CA TYR A 76 5.71 -19.94 -9.17
C TYR A 76 5.42 -19.89 -10.67
N SER A 77 5.18 -18.70 -11.23
CA SER A 77 4.92 -18.50 -12.65
C SER A 77 3.79 -19.37 -13.23
N ARG A 78 2.85 -19.81 -12.40
CA ARG A 78 1.73 -20.69 -12.80
C ARG A 78 0.63 -19.87 -13.47
N ILE A 79 0.87 -19.44 -14.69
CA ILE A 79 -0.19 -18.94 -15.55
C ILE A 79 -0.04 -19.49 -16.98
N ASN A 80 -0.82 -20.55 -17.28
CA ASN A 80 -1.27 -20.87 -18.65
C ASN A 80 -2.60 -20.16 -18.99
N GLN A 81 -3.16 -19.37 -18.07
CA GLN A 81 -4.45 -18.67 -18.24
C GLN A 81 -4.35 -17.23 -17.76
N SER A 82 -4.34 -16.26 -18.68
CA SER A 82 -4.28 -14.82 -18.37
C SER A 82 -5.05 -14.50 -17.08
N PRO A 83 -4.42 -13.80 -16.10
CA PRO A 83 -5.11 -13.46 -14.85
C PRO A 83 -6.43 -12.80 -15.23
N LEU A 84 -7.54 -13.34 -14.74
CA LEU A 84 -8.90 -12.91 -15.08
C LEU A 84 -8.92 -11.37 -15.16
N LEU A 85 -9.20 -10.85 -16.34
CA LEU A 85 -9.20 -9.42 -16.66
C LEU A 85 -9.91 -8.66 -15.54
N GLY A 86 -9.13 -7.84 -14.83
CA GLY A 86 -9.52 -7.28 -13.55
C GLY A 86 -10.74 -6.38 -13.57
N TYR A 87 -11.29 -6.22 -12.37
CA TYR A 87 -12.44 -5.38 -12.07
C TYR A 87 -12.23 -3.93 -12.53
N HIS A 88 -13.32 -3.31 -12.99
CA HIS A 88 -13.32 -1.98 -13.58
C HIS A 88 -14.12 -0.99 -12.70
N PRO A 89 -13.49 -0.32 -11.71
CA PRO A 89 -14.03 0.94 -11.27
C PRO A 89 -14.00 1.91 -12.47
N ARG A 90 -15.16 2.44 -12.82
CA ARG A 90 -15.24 3.63 -13.69
C ARG A 90 -14.59 4.76 -12.88
N SER A 91 -13.39 5.17 -13.29
CA SER A 91 -12.57 6.30 -12.76
C SER A 91 -12.08 6.21 -11.31
N GLY A 92 -10.75 6.27 -11.12
CA GLY A 92 -10.14 6.57 -9.81
C GLY A 92 -8.73 6.01 -9.58
N PHE A 93 -8.01 6.51 -8.58
CA PHE A 93 -6.71 6.01 -8.11
C PHE A 93 -6.87 5.12 -6.89
N LEU A 94 -6.18 3.97 -6.86
CA LEU A 94 -6.10 3.13 -5.66
C LEU A 94 -5.25 3.85 -4.60
N ILE A 95 -5.84 4.24 -3.48
CA ILE A 95 -5.13 4.96 -2.41
C ILE A 95 -4.73 4.06 -1.23
N GLY A 96 -5.42 2.93 -1.05
CA GLY A 96 -5.14 2.03 0.06
C GLY A 96 -6.00 0.77 0.04
N SER A 97 -5.64 -0.14 0.93
CA SER A 97 -6.29 -1.43 1.12
C SER A 97 -6.14 -1.88 2.57
N TYR A 98 -7.18 -2.47 3.12
CA TYR A 98 -7.14 -3.11 4.44
C TYR A 98 -8.29 -4.11 4.56
N ASN A 99 -8.05 -5.28 5.15
CA ASN A 99 -9.06 -6.33 5.40
C ASN A 99 -10.00 -6.64 4.22
N GLY A 100 -9.48 -6.61 2.99
CA GLY A 100 -10.23 -6.88 1.77
C GLY A 100 -11.09 -5.76 1.23
N LEU A 101 -10.99 -4.55 1.79
CA LEU A 101 -11.47 -3.33 1.17
C LEU A 101 -10.38 -2.70 0.31
N LEU A 102 -10.78 -2.19 -0.87
CA LEU A 102 -9.95 -1.35 -1.74
C LEU A 102 -10.58 0.03 -1.81
N HIS A 103 -9.80 1.07 -1.56
CA HIS A 103 -10.29 2.44 -1.60
C HIS A 103 -9.81 3.18 -2.86
N PHE A 104 -10.74 3.87 -3.54
CA PHE A 104 -10.47 4.60 -4.77
C PHE A 104 -10.76 6.11 -4.61
N ARG A 105 -9.84 6.95 -5.10
CA ARG A 105 -10.02 8.41 -5.24
C ARG A 105 -10.49 8.72 -6.66
N GLU A 106 -11.67 9.31 -6.81
CA GLU A 106 -12.21 9.72 -8.12
C GLU A 106 -11.95 11.21 -8.39
N PRO A 107 -11.33 11.59 -9.52
CA PRO A 107 -11.24 12.98 -9.93
C PRO A 107 -12.62 13.50 -10.38
N GLN A 108 -12.97 14.74 -10.02
CA GLN A 108 -14.18 15.39 -10.52
C GLN A 108 -14.05 15.69 -12.02
N SER A 109 -14.42 14.73 -12.86
CA SER A 109 -14.71 14.94 -14.28
C SER A 109 -16.20 14.70 -14.48
N THR A 110 -16.92 15.79 -14.71
CA THR A 110 -18.34 15.84 -15.02
C THR A 110 -18.63 15.11 -16.33
N ARG A 111 -19.20 13.90 -16.24
CA ARG A 111 -20.20 13.34 -17.18
C ARG A 111 -20.76 12.04 -16.61
N LEU A 112 -21.91 12.14 -15.96
CA LEU A 112 -22.77 11.00 -15.64
C LEU A 112 -23.28 10.41 -16.95
N TYR A 113 -22.69 9.32 -17.43
CA TYR A 113 -23.26 8.56 -18.55
C TYR A 113 -24.38 7.62 -18.03
N PRO A 114 -25.53 7.50 -18.72
CA PRO A 114 -26.76 6.97 -18.10
C PRO A 114 -26.82 5.46 -17.87
N ASN A 115 -25.86 4.67 -18.36
CA ASN A 115 -26.01 3.21 -18.34
C ASN A 115 -25.21 2.57 -17.20
N GLY A 116 -25.89 2.43 -16.06
CA GLY A 116 -25.41 1.79 -14.84
C GLY A 116 -25.28 0.28 -14.96
N VAL A 117 -24.04 -0.22 -15.00
CA VAL A 117 -23.75 -1.62 -14.68
C VAL A 117 -23.42 -1.66 -13.18
N LYS A 118 -24.34 -2.18 -12.37
CA LYS A 118 -24.14 -2.42 -10.92
C LYS A 118 -23.17 -3.60 -10.75
N ILE A 119 -21.86 -3.32 -10.68
CA ILE A 119 -20.87 -4.33 -10.27
C ILE A 119 -20.71 -4.23 -8.75
N ARG A 120 -21.15 -5.29 -8.04
CA ARG A 120 -21.12 -5.39 -6.58
C ARG A 120 -19.80 -6.00 -6.09
N LYS A 121 -18.85 -5.13 -5.74
CA LYS A 121 -17.79 -5.35 -4.74
C LYS A 121 -17.66 -4.05 -3.93
N THR A 122 -17.37 -4.11 -2.64
CA THR A 122 -17.44 -2.96 -1.73
C THR A 122 -16.28 -2.00 -2.01
N TYR A 123 -16.58 -0.86 -2.62
CA TYR A 123 -15.63 0.21 -2.86
C TYR A 123 -16.17 1.49 -2.24
N PHE A 124 -15.32 2.17 -1.48
CA PHE A 124 -15.63 3.50 -0.99
C PHE A 124 -15.08 4.52 -2.00
N ARG A 125 -15.95 5.45 -2.40
CA ARG A 125 -15.62 6.53 -3.32
C ARG A 125 -15.73 7.83 -2.57
N ILE A 126 -14.66 8.62 -2.64
CA ILE A 126 -14.68 9.99 -2.13
C ILE A 126 -14.44 10.91 -3.33
N SER A 127 -15.43 11.75 -3.60
CA SER A 127 -15.35 12.79 -4.61
C SER A 127 -14.31 13.81 -4.15
N ASN A 128 -13.31 14.06 -4.99
CA ASN A 128 -12.24 14.96 -4.64
C ASN A 128 -12.23 16.22 -5.51
N PRO A 129 -12.40 17.44 -4.95
CA PRO A 129 -11.93 18.63 -5.63
C PRO A 129 -10.42 18.48 -5.82
N ALA A 130 -9.85 18.76 -6.99
CA ALA A 130 -8.49 18.36 -7.39
C ALA A 130 -7.32 18.73 -6.44
N THR A 131 -7.59 19.39 -5.31
CA THR A 131 -6.68 19.96 -4.32
C THR A 131 -6.46 19.16 -3.04
N ARG A 132 -7.07 17.98 -2.81
CA ARG A 132 -6.77 17.18 -1.58
C ARG A 132 -6.05 15.86 -1.86
N LYS A 133 -5.24 15.42 -0.90
CA LYS A 133 -4.61 14.09 -0.79
C LYS A 133 -5.40 13.24 0.19
N PHE A 134 -5.38 11.93 0.00
CA PHE A 134 -6.14 10.98 0.80
C PHE A 134 -5.25 9.82 1.17
N THR A 135 -5.45 9.32 2.38
CA THR A 135 -4.91 8.07 2.85
C THR A 135 -5.97 7.33 3.65
N PHE A 136 -5.74 6.06 3.91
CA PHE A 136 -6.74 5.17 4.45
C PHE A 136 -6.13 4.30 5.53
N GLY A 137 -6.92 4.00 6.56
CA GLY A 137 -6.54 3.06 7.59
C GLY A 137 -7.71 2.59 8.42
N TYR A 138 -7.39 1.86 9.47
CA TYR A 138 -8.36 1.24 10.36
C TYR A 138 -8.12 1.62 11.81
N ASP A 139 -9.20 1.97 12.48
CA ASP A 139 -9.23 2.26 13.90
C ASP A 139 -9.73 1.03 14.66
N ASP A 140 -8.81 0.31 15.30
CA ASP A 140 -9.10 -0.90 16.06
C ASP A 140 -10.01 -0.64 17.27
N SER A 141 -10.01 0.59 17.81
CA SER A 141 -10.79 0.94 19.00
C SER A 141 -12.28 1.06 18.71
N THR A 142 -12.61 1.60 17.54
CA THR A 142 -14.00 1.77 17.08
C THR A 142 -14.44 0.69 16.12
N ASP A 143 -13.52 -0.18 15.68
CA ASP A 143 -13.76 -1.23 14.69
C ASP A 143 -14.23 -0.67 13.34
N THR A 144 -13.72 0.51 12.99
CA THR A 144 -14.14 1.24 11.79
C THR A 144 -12.97 1.64 10.92
N HIS A 145 -13.24 1.76 9.62
CA HIS A 145 -12.29 2.30 8.67
C HIS A 145 -12.37 3.82 8.68
N LYS A 146 -11.20 4.46 8.65
CA LYS A 146 -11.08 5.92 8.58
C LYS A 146 -10.35 6.33 7.30
N VAL A 147 -10.81 7.43 6.72
CA VAL A 147 -10.12 8.11 5.62
C VAL A 147 -9.62 9.44 6.12
N VAL A 148 -8.33 9.71 5.91
CA VAL A 148 -7.72 11.00 6.23
C VAL A 148 -7.52 11.76 4.94
N ALA A 149 -8.10 12.96 4.87
CA ALA A 149 -7.98 13.84 3.72
C ALA A 149 -7.33 15.16 4.14
N PHE A 150 -6.33 15.62 3.40
CA PHE A 150 -5.66 16.87 3.71
C PHE A 150 -5.27 17.63 2.45
N ARG A 151 -5.08 18.95 2.59
CA ARG A 151 -4.57 19.79 1.48
C ARG A 151 -3.04 19.66 1.39
N PRO A 152 -2.44 19.76 0.19
CA PRO A 152 -1.02 20.05 0.03
C PRO A 152 -0.63 21.22 0.94
N GLY A 153 0.44 21.06 1.71
CA GLY A 153 0.83 22.01 2.77
C GLY A 153 0.30 21.67 4.17
N GLY A 154 -0.54 20.65 4.32
CA GLY A 154 -0.90 20.09 5.65
C GLY A 154 -1.81 20.95 6.53
N LEU A 155 -2.18 22.15 6.08
CA LEU A 155 -2.93 23.14 6.88
C LEU A 155 -4.36 22.72 7.24
N GLU A 156 -4.99 21.89 6.41
CA GLU A 156 -6.33 21.36 6.69
C GLU A 156 -6.29 19.85 6.63
N VAL A 157 -6.61 19.20 7.74
CA VAL A 157 -6.68 17.74 7.84
C VAL A 157 -8.05 17.35 8.35
N LYS A 158 -8.65 16.38 7.66
CA LYS A 158 -10.00 15.91 7.94
C LYS A 158 -10.02 14.40 8.04
N VAL A 159 -10.69 13.90 9.06
CA VAL A 159 -10.88 12.48 9.27
C VAL A 159 -12.34 12.15 8.99
N PHE A 160 -12.56 11.14 8.18
CA PHE A 160 -13.87 10.61 7.85
C PHE A 160 -13.95 9.20 8.42
N ASN A 161 -14.86 8.98 9.35
CA ASN A 161 -15.16 7.66 9.84
C ASN A 161 -16.25 7.03 8.95
N LEU A 162 -15.99 5.83 8.43
CA LEU A 162 -16.92 5.15 7.53
C LEU A 162 -18.09 4.49 8.26
N GLY A 163 -17.95 4.16 9.54
CA GLY A 163 -19.01 3.49 10.30
C GLY A 163 -20.21 4.38 10.60
N ASP A 164 -19.95 5.64 10.93
CA ASP A 164 -20.97 6.65 11.28
C ASP A 164 -21.15 7.73 10.20
N ASN A 165 -20.33 7.68 9.13
CA ASN A 165 -20.26 8.69 8.06
C ASN A 165 -19.98 10.12 8.59
N ILE A 166 -19.35 10.24 9.75
CA ILE A 166 -19.03 11.51 10.39
C ILE A 166 -17.68 12.02 9.86
N ARG A 167 -17.68 13.30 9.51
CA ARG A 167 -16.48 14.06 9.13
C ARG A 167 -16.08 14.98 10.27
N ARG A 168 -14.81 14.95 10.64
CA ARG A 168 -14.24 15.84 11.66
C ARG A 168 -13.01 16.55 11.12
N ASP A 169 -12.85 17.79 11.54
CA ASP A 169 -11.62 18.54 11.36
C ASP A 169 -10.71 18.23 12.53
N ILE A 170 -9.46 17.88 12.24
CA ILE A 170 -8.43 17.64 13.26
C ILE A 170 -7.32 18.68 13.11
N GLN A 171 -6.38 18.68 14.05
CA GLN A 171 -5.23 19.57 13.99
C GLN A 171 -4.48 19.43 12.65
N SER A 172 -3.96 20.55 12.15
CA SER A 172 -3.11 20.59 10.97
C SER A 172 -1.90 19.66 11.14
N LEU A 173 -1.36 19.14 10.03
CA LEU A 173 -0.17 18.31 10.07
C LEU A 173 0.99 19.11 10.68
N PRO A 174 1.70 18.56 11.69
CA PRO A 174 2.78 19.28 12.36
C PRO A 174 3.97 19.55 11.43
N VAL A 175 4.12 18.73 10.38
CA VAL A 175 5.13 18.87 9.33
C VAL A 175 4.52 18.36 8.02
N ILE A 176 4.91 18.95 6.89
CA ILE A 176 4.34 18.61 5.57
C ILE A 176 4.93 17.28 5.08
N PRO A 177 4.10 16.25 4.81
CA PRO A 177 4.62 15.00 4.29
C PRO A 177 5.00 15.09 2.80
N TYR A 178 5.91 14.22 2.39
CA TYR A 178 6.40 14.14 1.02
C TYR A 178 5.65 13.06 0.22
N PHE A 179 4.87 13.47 -0.78
CA PHE A 179 3.82 12.64 -1.39
C PHE A 179 4.09 12.15 -2.81
N GLU A 180 5.34 12.07 -3.27
CA GLU A 180 5.60 11.59 -4.63
C GLU A 180 5.27 10.09 -4.76
N ILE A 181 5.96 9.24 -3.99
CA ILE A 181 5.73 7.78 -3.95
C ILE A 181 5.13 7.32 -2.61
N ASN A 182 5.32 8.09 -1.53
CA ASN A 182 4.85 7.75 -0.19
C ASN A 182 3.48 8.35 0.11
N GLU A 183 2.41 7.75 -0.41
CA GLU A 183 1.01 8.23 -0.25
C GLU A 183 0.38 7.95 1.13
N GLY A 184 1.21 7.71 2.15
CA GLY A 184 0.79 7.28 3.48
C GLY A 184 0.67 5.77 3.60
N VAL A 185 1.22 5.23 4.68
CA VAL A 185 1.29 3.79 4.95
C VAL A 185 0.53 3.51 6.22
N TYR A 186 -0.54 2.72 6.14
CA TYR A 186 -1.23 2.25 7.33
C TYR A 186 -0.46 1.09 7.97
N PHE A 187 -0.19 1.20 9.27
CA PHE A 187 0.40 0.15 10.07
C PHE A 187 0.07 0.31 11.56
N SER A 188 -0.39 -0.76 12.19
CA SER A 188 -0.64 -0.84 13.65
C SER A 188 -1.51 0.31 14.19
N GLY A 189 -2.68 0.54 13.58
CA GLY A 189 -3.64 1.57 14.03
C GLY A 189 -3.29 3.00 13.65
N SER A 190 -2.14 3.23 13.01
CA SER A 190 -1.69 4.56 12.61
C SER A 190 -1.40 4.65 11.11
N ILE A 191 -1.44 5.86 10.58
CA ILE A 191 -0.97 6.16 9.22
C ILE A 191 0.35 6.91 9.30
N HIS A 192 1.32 6.46 8.50
CA HIS A 192 2.70 6.92 8.51
C HIS A 192 3.09 7.61 7.21
N TRP A 193 3.79 8.73 7.30
CA TRP A 193 4.35 9.42 6.15
C TRP A 193 5.78 9.88 6.42
N LEU A 194 6.61 9.86 5.38
CA LEU A 194 7.88 10.58 5.39
C LEU A 194 7.60 12.08 5.25
N ALA A 195 8.27 12.90 6.05
CA ALA A 195 8.03 14.34 6.07
C ALA A 195 9.31 15.17 6.05
N LEU A 196 9.18 16.36 5.45
CA LEU A 196 10.26 17.34 5.32
C LEU A 196 10.14 18.40 6.41
N TYR A 197 11.15 18.49 7.27
CA TYR A 197 11.25 19.54 8.27
C TYR A 197 11.70 20.86 7.60
N ASN A 198 11.04 21.98 7.91
CA ASN A 198 11.42 23.32 7.43
C ASN A 198 11.50 23.52 5.89
N TYR A 199 10.74 22.78 5.09
CA TYR A 199 10.67 23.00 3.64
C TYR A 199 9.43 23.83 3.28
N SER A 200 9.62 25.09 2.86
CA SER A 200 8.54 26.05 2.55
C SER A 200 8.24 26.21 1.06
N HIS A 201 9.04 25.64 0.17
CA HIS A 201 8.89 25.81 -1.27
C HIS A 201 8.14 24.66 -1.96
N SER A 202 7.59 24.99 -3.12
CA SER A 202 6.77 24.14 -3.97
C SER A 202 7.42 22.79 -4.28
N LEU A 203 6.56 21.78 -4.32
CA LEU A 203 6.70 20.51 -5.03
C LEU A 203 7.79 20.59 -6.13
N TYR A 204 8.71 19.61 -6.17
CA TYR A 204 9.37 19.04 -7.36
C TYR A 204 10.90 18.90 -7.35
N GLU A 205 11.67 19.48 -6.41
CA GLU A 205 13.13 19.28 -6.40
C GLU A 205 13.63 18.61 -5.13
N TRP A 206 13.67 17.27 -5.19
CA TRP A 206 14.35 16.43 -4.20
C TRP A 206 15.88 16.67 -4.21
N ALA A 207 16.44 17.06 -5.36
CA ALA A 207 17.84 17.40 -5.54
C ALA A 207 18.16 18.75 -4.85
N GLY A 208 18.39 18.71 -3.54
CA GLY A 208 18.70 19.90 -2.74
C GLY A 208 18.31 19.79 -1.27
N ILE A 209 17.60 18.73 -0.88
CA ILE A 209 17.20 18.49 0.51
C ILE A 209 18.39 17.93 1.30
N THR A 210 18.72 18.55 2.43
CA THR A 210 19.73 18.03 3.36
C THR A 210 19.11 17.03 4.34
N ILE A 211 19.94 16.21 4.99
CA ILE A 211 19.42 15.27 5.99
C ILE A 211 18.79 15.98 7.19
N ASP A 212 19.28 17.16 7.55
CA ASP A 212 18.69 17.96 8.63
C ASP A 212 17.29 18.50 8.27
N GLN A 213 17.01 18.65 6.98
CA GLN A 213 15.68 18.97 6.44
C GLN A 213 14.81 17.71 6.26
N PHE A 214 15.40 16.52 6.33
CA PHE A 214 14.73 15.23 6.11
C PHE A 214 14.93 14.30 7.31
N ALA A 215 13.99 14.26 8.26
CA ALA A 215 14.35 13.63 9.54
C ALA A 215 13.30 12.78 10.24
N ILE A 216 12.03 12.74 9.78
CA ILE A 216 10.99 12.05 10.57
C ILE A 216 9.96 11.31 9.73
N ILE A 217 9.47 10.23 10.32
CA ILE A 217 8.19 9.64 9.99
C ILE A 217 7.15 10.31 10.90
N ILE A 218 6.16 10.97 10.32
CA ILE A 218 4.98 11.39 11.08
C ILE A 218 4.00 10.23 11.06
N SER A 219 3.48 9.89 12.23
CA SER A 219 2.37 8.97 12.39
C SER A 219 1.13 9.71 12.88
N LEU A 220 -0.03 9.38 12.35
CA LEU A 220 -1.34 9.79 12.89
C LEU A 220 -2.02 8.55 13.46
N ASN A 221 -2.21 8.52 14.78
CA ASN A 221 -2.98 7.47 15.44
C ASN A 221 -4.46 7.69 15.11
N LEU A 222 -5.12 6.69 14.53
CA LEU A 222 -6.49 6.84 14.07
C LEU A 222 -7.51 6.77 15.21
N SER A 223 -7.20 6.11 16.32
CA SER A 223 -8.09 6.02 17.49
C SER A 223 -8.14 7.33 18.26
N THR A 224 -6.96 7.90 18.54
CA THR A 224 -6.84 9.15 19.32
C THR A 224 -6.85 10.40 18.45
N GLU A 225 -6.70 10.26 17.13
CA GLU A 225 -6.58 11.37 16.17
C GLU A 225 -5.41 12.32 16.51
N THR A 226 -4.35 11.77 17.12
CA THR A 226 -3.15 12.50 17.52
C THR A 226 -1.93 12.14 16.68
N TYR A 227 -1.05 13.12 16.49
CA TYR A 227 0.21 12.95 15.77
C TYR A 227 1.33 12.53 16.71
N ASN A 228 2.16 11.61 16.24
CA ASN A 228 3.45 11.29 16.84
C ASN A 228 4.55 11.35 15.78
N LYS A 229 5.79 11.48 16.24
CA LYS A 229 6.98 11.45 15.39
C LYS A 229 7.77 10.18 15.68
N LEU A 230 8.21 9.50 14.64
CA LEU A 230 9.12 8.37 14.71
C LEU A 230 10.42 8.77 14.00
N LEU A 231 11.54 8.40 14.60
CA LEU A 231 12.85 8.65 14.02
C LEU A 231 13.19 7.60 12.97
N LEU A 232 13.98 8.03 11.98
CA LEU A 232 14.51 7.16 10.93
C LEU A 232 15.63 6.25 11.49
N PRO A 233 15.98 5.16 10.80
CA PRO A 233 17.11 4.32 11.20
C PRO A 233 18.41 5.12 11.28
N ARG A 234 19.21 4.93 12.35
CA ARG A 234 20.47 5.65 12.57
C ARG A 234 21.51 5.48 11.45
N GLY A 235 21.42 4.40 10.67
CA GLY A 235 22.30 4.16 9.52
C GLY A 235 21.98 4.99 8.27
N PHE A 236 20.86 5.73 8.26
CA PHE A 236 20.53 6.68 7.21
C PHE A 236 21.13 8.05 7.55
N ASN A 237 22.25 8.39 6.92
CA ASN A 237 23.04 9.59 7.22
C ASN A 237 23.29 10.51 6.02
N GLU A 238 22.78 10.14 4.83
CA GLU A 238 22.97 10.91 3.60
C GLU A 238 21.68 10.88 2.75
N VAL A 239 21.25 12.05 2.29
CA VAL A 239 20.15 12.17 1.33
C VAL A 239 20.67 11.83 -0.06
N THR A 240 20.11 10.80 -0.68
CA THR A 240 20.51 10.37 -2.03
C THR A 240 19.66 11.04 -3.10
N ARG A 241 19.94 10.81 -4.39
CA ARG A 241 19.14 11.32 -5.51
C ARG A 241 17.69 10.84 -5.51
N GLU A 242 17.44 9.70 -4.89
CA GLU A 242 16.16 9.02 -4.95
C GLU A 242 15.46 9.08 -3.58
N VAL A 243 14.16 9.37 -3.60
CA VAL A 243 13.36 9.55 -2.39
C VAL A 243 13.29 8.22 -1.63
N PRO A 244 13.56 8.16 -0.32
CA PRO A 244 13.35 6.95 0.46
C PRO A 244 11.90 6.49 0.45
N ILE A 245 11.67 5.21 0.68
CA ILE A 245 10.36 4.58 0.58
C ILE A 245 9.97 4.02 1.94
N LEU A 246 8.74 4.31 2.33
CA LEU A 246 8.10 3.69 3.49
C LEU A 246 7.07 2.67 3.00
N ARG A 247 7.12 1.44 3.51
CA ARG A 247 6.17 0.35 3.20
C ARG A 247 5.95 -0.54 4.40
N VAL A 248 4.88 -1.32 4.37
CA VAL A 248 4.76 -2.49 5.24
C VAL A 248 5.29 -3.68 4.46
N LEU A 249 6.31 -4.37 4.99
CA LEU A 249 6.81 -5.61 4.43
C LEU A 249 6.80 -6.66 5.52
N ASN A 250 6.20 -7.83 5.23
CA ASN A 250 6.15 -8.96 6.15
C ASN A 250 5.63 -8.59 7.57
N ASN A 251 4.66 -7.67 7.65
CA ASN A 251 4.07 -7.15 8.90
C ASN A 251 5.02 -6.29 9.77
N HIS A 252 6.03 -5.68 9.15
CA HIS A 252 6.86 -4.65 9.79
C HIS A 252 6.79 -3.36 9.00
N LEU A 253 6.91 -2.23 9.69
CA LEU A 253 7.16 -0.95 9.03
C LEU A 253 8.61 -0.96 8.53
N CYS A 254 8.77 -0.80 7.23
CA CYS A 254 10.05 -0.85 6.54
C CYS A 254 10.38 0.47 5.85
N PHE A 255 11.65 0.85 5.97
CA PHE A 255 12.22 2.04 5.36
C PHE A 255 13.33 1.61 4.40
N SER A 256 13.20 1.92 3.11
CA SER A 256 14.22 1.59 2.13
C SER A 256 14.78 2.84 1.46
N HIS A 257 16.09 2.86 1.24
CA HIS A 257 16.77 3.99 0.62
C HIS A 257 17.95 3.51 -0.22
N GLU A 258 18.33 4.35 -1.18
CA GLU A 258 19.57 4.18 -1.91
C GLU A 258 20.77 4.49 -1.01
N PHE A 259 21.88 3.78 -1.23
CA PHE A 259 23.11 3.96 -0.50
C PHE A 259 24.27 4.12 -1.47
N LYS A 260 24.85 5.33 -1.49
CA LYS A 260 25.99 5.72 -2.35
C LYS A 260 25.79 5.38 -3.83
N GLY A 261 24.53 5.31 -4.29
CA GLY A 261 24.16 4.95 -5.67
C GLY A 261 24.58 3.53 -6.11
N THR A 262 24.89 2.63 -5.18
CA THR A 262 25.40 1.28 -5.49
C THR A 262 24.57 0.16 -4.87
N HIS A 263 23.87 0.46 -3.78
CA HIS A 263 23.11 -0.52 -3.04
C HIS A 263 21.74 0.04 -2.65
N LEU A 264 20.72 -0.80 -2.68
CA LEU A 264 19.46 -0.58 -2.01
C LEU A 264 19.54 -1.16 -0.59
N ILE A 265 19.32 -0.34 0.42
CA ILE A 265 19.24 -0.78 1.82
C ILE A 265 17.77 -0.79 2.25
N ILE A 266 17.35 -1.85 2.93
CA ILE A 266 16.03 -1.99 3.53
C ILE A 266 16.19 -2.18 5.03
N TRP A 267 15.58 -1.30 5.80
CA TRP A 267 15.46 -1.37 7.26
C TRP A 267 14.07 -1.86 7.64
N GLN A 268 13.97 -2.56 8.77
CA GLN A 268 12.71 -2.95 9.38
C GLN A 268 12.67 -2.56 10.85
N MET A 269 11.51 -2.10 11.32
CA MET A 269 11.25 -1.84 12.73
C MET A 269 10.65 -3.09 13.36
N THR A 270 11.44 -3.85 14.13
CA THR A 270 10.96 -5.13 14.73
C THR A 270 10.06 -4.93 15.93
N LYS A 271 10.18 -3.81 16.64
CA LYS A 271 9.26 -3.41 17.70
C LYS A 271 8.67 -2.06 17.34
N TYR A 272 7.40 -2.05 16.96
CA TYR A 272 6.74 -0.83 16.53
C TYR A 272 6.83 0.29 17.57
N GLY A 273 7.23 1.48 17.14
CA GLY A 273 7.42 2.66 18.00
C GLY A 273 8.74 2.71 18.77
N VAL A 274 9.57 1.66 18.72
CA VAL A 274 10.86 1.60 19.41
C VAL A 274 11.98 1.88 18.41
N GLU A 275 12.64 3.03 18.53
CA GLU A 275 13.69 3.48 17.60
C GLU A 275 14.85 2.47 17.52
N GLU A 276 15.31 1.97 18.65
CA GLU A 276 16.45 1.05 18.75
C GLU A 276 16.16 -0.31 18.11
N SER A 277 14.90 -0.59 17.75
CA SER A 277 14.49 -1.82 17.08
C SER A 277 14.69 -1.80 15.57
N TRP A 278 15.00 -0.63 14.99
CA TRP A 278 15.41 -0.55 13.60
C TRP A 278 16.65 -1.41 13.35
N ASN A 279 16.51 -2.39 12.48
CA ASN A 279 17.62 -3.22 12.03
C ASN A 279 17.62 -3.31 10.51
N GLN A 280 18.82 -3.46 9.95
CA GLN A 280 18.98 -3.63 8.51
C GLN A 280 18.50 -5.03 8.14
N LEU A 281 17.39 -5.09 7.41
CA LEU A 281 16.84 -6.33 6.88
C LEU A 281 17.72 -6.83 5.72
N LEU A 282 18.02 -5.95 4.77
CA LEU A 282 18.71 -6.29 3.53
C LEU A 282 19.60 -5.16 3.02
N LYS A 283 20.67 -5.55 2.33
CA LYS A 283 21.52 -4.67 1.53
C LYS A 283 21.77 -5.36 0.19
N ILE A 284 21.19 -4.81 -0.88
CA ILE A 284 21.18 -5.42 -2.21
C ILE A 284 22.02 -4.57 -3.14
N SER A 285 23.06 -5.16 -3.74
CA SER A 285 23.85 -4.49 -4.79
C SER A 285 23.00 -4.25 -6.03
N HIS A 286 23.13 -3.08 -6.65
CA HIS A 286 22.51 -2.79 -7.95
C HIS A 286 22.97 -3.73 -9.05
N GLN A 287 24.16 -4.34 -8.93
CA GLN A 287 24.61 -5.38 -9.86
C GLN A 287 23.69 -6.60 -9.85
N ASN A 288 23.04 -6.87 -8.71
CA ASN A 288 22.06 -7.94 -8.59
C ASN A 288 20.66 -7.50 -9.04
N LEU A 289 20.41 -6.21 -9.26
CA LEU A 289 19.11 -5.67 -9.65
C LEU A 289 19.16 -5.16 -11.11
N PRO A 290 18.89 -6.02 -12.10
CA PRO A 290 19.01 -5.66 -13.51
C PRO A 290 18.00 -4.57 -13.89
N SER A 291 18.51 -3.45 -14.39
CA SER A 291 17.75 -2.32 -14.89
C SER A 291 18.24 -1.91 -16.27
N ILE A 292 17.33 -1.51 -17.15
CA ILE A 292 17.71 -0.90 -18.44
C ILE A 292 18.06 0.59 -18.29
N HIS A 293 17.75 1.19 -17.14
CA HIS A 293 18.00 2.60 -16.83
C HIS A 293 19.24 2.76 -15.95
N PRO A 294 20.03 3.83 -16.15
CA PRO A 294 21.28 4.07 -15.41
C PRO A 294 21.05 4.38 -13.93
N HIS A 295 19.86 4.85 -13.55
CA HIS A 295 19.49 5.15 -12.18
C HIS A 295 18.10 4.55 -11.89
N PRO A 296 18.04 3.24 -11.60
CA PRO A 296 16.76 2.60 -11.28
C PRO A 296 16.22 3.11 -9.94
N TYR A 297 14.90 3.27 -9.87
CA TYR A 297 14.22 3.55 -8.61
C TYR A 297 13.41 2.33 -8.19
N TRP A 298 13.98 1.51 -7.31
CA TRP A 298 13.40 0.25 -6.87
C TRP A 298 12.47 0.43 -5.68
N VAL A 299 11.24 -0.07 -5.81
CA VAL A 299 10.21 -0.06 -4.78
C VAL A 299 9.94 -1.48 -4.31
N PRO A 300 10.19 -1.81 -3.03
CA PRO A 300 9.78 -3.09 -2.47
C PRO A 300 8.25 -3.13 -2.38
N LEU A 301 7.64 -4.16 -2.96
CA LEU A 301 6.20 -4.35 -2.99
C LEU A 301 5.72 -5.40 -2.00
N TYR A 302 6.51 -6.45 -1.81
CA TYR A 302 6.14 -7.58 -0.94
C TYR A 302 7.39 -8.34 -0.50
N PHE A 303 7.34 -8.94 0.69
CA PHE A 303 8.38 -9.82 1.21
C PHE A 303 7.74 -11.08 1.79
N SER A 304 8.25 -12.26 1.39
CA SER A 304 7.79 -13.56 1.85
C SER A 304 8.91 -14.36 2.49
N GLU A 305 8.86 -14.57 3.80
CA GLU A 305 9.77 -15.48 4.49
C GLU A 305 9.45 -16.96 4.21
N THR A 306 8.18 -17.28 3.93
CA THR A 306 7.71 -18.66 3.77
C THR A 306 7.96 -19.24 2.38
N CYS A 307 8.11 -18.39 1.37
CA CYS A 307 8.41 -18.78 -0.01
C CYS A 307 9.86 -18.40 -0.34
N ASP A 308 10.83 -19.08 0.26
CA ASP A 308 12.28 -18.92 -0.02
C ASP A 308 12.85 -17.51 0.20
N TYR A 309 12.29 -16.71 1.10
CA TYR A 309 12.77 -15.36 1.39
C TYR A 309 12.76 -14.46 0.14
N ILE A 310 11.67 -14.50 -0.63
CA ILE A 310 11.51 -13.75 -1.87
C ILE A 310 11.00 -12.33 -1.61
N LEU A 311 11.67 -11.35 -2.21
CA LEU A 311 11.19 -9.98 -2.32
C LEU A 311 10.68 -9.69 -3.72
N ILE A 312 9.54 -9.02 -3.81
CA ILE A 312 9.02 -8.51 -5.07
C ILE A 312 9.34 -7.03 -5.15
N PHE A 313 10.09 -6.63 -6.17
CA PHE A 313 10.41 -5.23 -6.45
C PHE A 313 9.74 -4.77 -7.73
N ALA A 314 9.49 -3.46 -7.82
CA ALA A 314 9.15 -2.79 -9.07
C ALA A 314 10.05 -1.59 -9.28
N ASN A 315 10.40 -1.31 -10.53
CA ASN A 315 11.14 -0.11 -10.90
C ASN A 315 10.17 0.96 -11.41
N LYS A 316 10.38 2.23 -11.03
CA LYS A 316 9.53 3.36 -11.49
C LYS A 316 9.50 3.50 -13.01
N LEU A 317 10.58 3.11 -13.66
CA LEU A 317 10.80 3.30 -15.08
C LEU A 317 10.52 2.02 -15.89
N GLU A 318 10.04 0.95 -15.27
CA GLU A 318 9.76 -0.32 -15.93
C GLU A 318 8.33 -0.83 -15.64
N ASP A 319 7.69 -1.42 -16.65
CA ASP A 319 6.33 -1.97 -16.57
C ASP A 319 6.28 -3.41 -15.99
N GLN A 320 7.35 -3.86 -15.33
CA GLN A 320 7.51 -5.23 -14.87
C GLN A 320 8.09 -5.28 -13.45
N ALA A 321 7.58 -6.20 -12.63
CA ALA A 321 8.17 -6.52 -11.34
C ALA A 321 9.26 -7.59 -11.46
N ILE A 322 10.21 -7.57 -10.53
CA ILE A 322 11.24 -8.60 -10.38
C ILE A 322 11.07 -9.33 -9.05
N LEU A 323 11.52 -10.58 -9.01
CA LEU A 323 11.65 -11.40 -7.84
C LEU A 323 13.12 -11.43 -7.46
N TYR A 324 13.44 -11.03 -6.24
CA TYR A 324 14.76 -11.20 -5.66
C TYR A 324 14.71 -12.34 -4.65
N ILE A 325 15.44 -13.41 -4.93
CA ILE A 325 15.56 -14.58 -4.06
C ILE A 325 16.73 -14.32 -3.12
N TRP A 326 16.44 -14.04 -1.85
CA TRP A 326 17.46 -13.59 -0.91
C TRP A 326 18.57 -14.64 -0.71
N ARG A 327 18.22 -15.92 -0.57
CA ARG A 327 19.18 -16.99 -0.22
C ARG A 327 20.41 -17.09 -1.12
N ASN A 328 20.25 -16.83 -2.41
CA ASN A 328 21.32 -16.96 -3.40
C ASN A 328 21.56 -15.67 -4.19
N ASN A 329 20.98 -14.54 -3.77
CA ASN A 329 21.02 -13.26 -4.48
C ASN A 329 20.55 -13.35 -5.94
N ALA A 330 19.72 -14.35 -6.28
CA ALA A 330 19.24 -14.52 -7.65
C ALA A 330 18.09 -13.55 -7.95
N VAL A 331 18.01 -13.09 -9.19
CA VAL A 331 16.90 -12.28 -9.66
C VAL A 331 16.23 -12.90 -10.86
N GLU A 332 14.91 -12.96 -10.79
CA GLU A 332 14.04 -13.40 -11.87
C GLU A 332 13.06 -12.29 -12.23
N ARG A 333 12.79 -12.12 -13.52
CA ARG A 333 11.71 -11.22 -13.96
C ARG A 333 10.37 -11.96 -13.85
N THR A 334 9.36 -11.29 -13.30
CA THR A 334 8.02 -11.89 -13.25
C THR A 334 7.50 -12.18 -14.65
N LYS A 335 6.94 -13.37 -14.92
CA LYS A 335 6.43 -13.67 -16.28
C LYS A 335 5.16 -12.87 -16.64
N ILE A 336 4.54 -12.22 -15.65
CA ILE A 336 3.33 -11.42 -15.82
C ILE A 336 3.69 -10.07 -16.45
N LYS A 337 3.43 -9.94 -17.75
CA LYS A 337 3.54 -8.67 -18.49
C LYS A 337 2.15 -8.05 -18.63
N LEU A 338 1.80 -7.14 -17.72
CA LEU A 338 0.58 -6.37 -17.81
C LEU A 338 0.88 -5.03 -18.47
N LYS A 339 0.50 -4.86 -19.74
CA LYS A 339 0.69 -3.59 -20.43
C LYS A 339 0.05 -2.45 -19.62
N LYS A 340 0.79 -1.37 -19.38
CA LYS A 340 0.32 -0.18 -18.64
C LYS A 340 -0.01 -0.41 -17.16
N SER A 341 0.56 -1.46 -16.57
CA SER A 341 0.50 -1.68 -15.11
C SER A 341 1.27 -0.62 -14.37
N MET A 342 0.74 -0.19 -13.23
CA MET A 342 1.36 0.79 -12.34
C MET A 342 1.89 0.10 -11.09
N TRP A 343 2.95 -0.70 -11.23
CA TRP A 343 3.49 -1.54 -10.15
C TRP A 343 3.87 -0.78 -8.89
N LEU A 344 4.37 0.45 -9.01
CA LEU A 344 4.69 1.33 -7.87
C LEU A 344 3.50 1.58 -6.94
N TYR A 345 2.29 1.52 -7.50
CA TYR A 345 1.04 1.77 -6.78
C TYR A 345 0.34 0.49 -6.37
N ALA A 346 0.99 -0.67 -6.54
CA ALA A 346 0.48 -1.92 -5.99
C ALA A 346 0.32 -1.79 -4.46
N ARG A 347 -0.69 -2.49 -3.95
CA ARG A 347 -0.99 -2.56 -2.52
C ARG A 347 -1.32 -4.01 -2.14
N ASP A 348 -0.94 -4.41 -0.94
CA ASP A 348 -1.32 -5.71 -0.40
C ASP A 348 -2.84 -5.79 -0.24
N TYR A 349 -3.43 -6.88 -0.71
CA TYR A 349 -4.87 -7.10 -0.73
C TYR A 349 -5.19 -8.52 -0.29
N VAL A 350 -5.97 -8.64 0.77
CA VAL A 350 -6.49 -9.94 1.23
C VAL A 350 -7.91 -10.06 0.75
N GLU A 351 -8.25 -11.08 -0.04
CA GLU A 351 -9.66 -11.29 -0.37
C GLU A 351 -10.42 -11.76 0.87
N SER A 352 -11.43 -10.99 1.27
CA SER A 352 -12.25 -11.31 2.44
C SER A 352 -13.66 -11.68 1.99
N LEU A 353 -14.19 -12.78 2.52
CA LEU A 353 -15.60 -13.19 2.35
C LEU A 353 -16.53 -12.43 3.29
N VAL A 354 -15.96 -11.55 4.12
CA VAL A 354 -16.67 -10.84 5.17
C VAL A 354 -17.17 -9.49 4.67
N TRP A 355 -18.39 -9.14 5.05
CA TRP A 355 -19.05 -7.91 4.61
C TRP A 355 -19.15 -6.89 5.76
N TYR A 356 -18.59 -5.70 5.56
CA TYR A 356 -18.81 -4.53 6.41
C TYR A 356 -20.17 -3.91 6.05
N ARG A 357 -21.05 -3.75 7.04
CA ARG A 357 -22.39 -3.15 6.88
C ARG A 357 -22.34 -1.64 6.89
#